data_AF-A0AB72UAG5-F1
#
_entry.id   AF-A0AB72UAG5-F1
#
_cell.length_a   1.000
_cell.length_b   1.000
_cell.length_c   1.000
_cell.angle_alpha   90.00
_cell.angle_beta   90.00
_cell.angle_gamma   90.00
#
_symmetry.space_group_name_H-M   'P 1'
#
loop_
_entity.id
_entity.type
_entity.pdbx_description
1 polymer ?
#
loop_
_entity_poly.entity_id
_entity_poly.type
_entity_poly.pdbx_seq_one_letter_code
_entity_poly.pdbx_strand_id
1 'polypeptide(L)'
;MIDLYYWPTPNGHKITLFLEEAGLEYKIHSVNIGAGDQFKPEFLAFSPNNRMPAIIDQNPADGGDPITVFESGAILQYLAEKTGKFLPTDVRAKKTVMEWLFWQMGGLGPMAGQNHHFSGYAPEKIPYAITRYVNETNRLYGVLNKRLDGRTFIAGDDYSIADMACYPWIVSHEKQQQDLNNFPNLKRWFENIQARPATIAAYKAGEGLRSGEMSEEDKKVLFGQTARSTQNT
;
A
#
# COMPACT_ATOMS: atom_id res chain seq x y z
N MET A 1 18.58 -6.84 9.09
CA MET A 1 17.41 -7.65 8.69
C MET A 1 16.15 -6.84 8.97
N ILE A 2 15.13 -6.90 8.11
CA ILE A 2 13.83 -6.22 8.33
C ILE A 2 12.77 -7.25 8.76
N ASP A 3 12.16 -7.10 9.92
CA ASP A 3 10.94 -7.82 10.27
C ASP A 3 9.74 -7.06 9.72
N LEU A 4 9.00 -7.67 8.79
CA LEU A 4 7.84 -7.09 8.14
C LEU A 4 6.56 -7.74 8.66
N TYR A 5 5.73 -6.97 9.34
CA TYR A 5 4.40 -7.37 9.79
C TYR A 5 3.39 -7.13 8.66
N TYR A 6 2.85 -8.21 8.12
CA TYR A 6 2.27 -8.23 6.78
C TYR A 6 0.96 -9.02 6.66
N TRP A 7 0.15 -8.58 5.70
CA TRP A 7 -1.03 -9.26 5.17
C TRP A 7 -1.15 -8.93 3.68
N PRO A 8 -1.60 -9.85 2.80
CA PRO A 8 -1.68 -9.63 1.35
C PRO A 8 -2.80 -8.65 0.97
N THR A 9 -2.49 -7.36 1.16
CA THR A 9 -3.32 -6.20 0.86
C THR A 9 -2.52 -5.21 0.02
N PRO A 10 -3.17 -4.25 -0.65
CA PRO A 10 -2.45 -3.20 -1.37
C PRO A 10 -1.39 -2.49 -0.53
N ASN A 11 -1.68 -2.17 0.73
CA ASN A 11 -0.71 -1.50 1.60
C ASN A 11 0.47 -2.40 2.00
N GLY A 12 0.22 -3.70 2.23
CA GLY A 12 1.28 -4.67 2.50
C GLY A 12 2.25 -4.81 1.32
N HIS A 13 1.71 -4.96 0.10
CA HIS A 13 2.51 -5.15 -1.10
C HIS A 13 3.42 -3.96 -1.43
N LYS A 14 3.09 -2.74 -0.99
CA LYS A 14 4.02 -1.60 -1.12
C LYS A 14 5.39 -1.93 -0.53
N ILE A 15 5.41 -2.60 0.62
CA ILE A 15 6.63 -2.85 1.37
C ILE A 15 7.37 -4.07 0.82
N THR A 16 6.66 -5.14 0.45
CA THR A 16 7.33 -6.28 -0.21
C THR A 16 7.92 -5.85 -1.57
N LEU A 17 7.24 -4.98 -2.33
CA LEU A 17 7.82 -4.39 -3.55
C LEU A 17 9.14 -3.68 -3.27
N PHE A 18 9.18 -2.82 -2.25
CA PHE A 18 10.42 -2.13 -1.89
C PHE A 18 11.52 -3.12 -1.52
N LEU A 19 11.23 -4.08 -0.64
CA LEU A 19 12.22 -5.00 -0.10
C LEU A 19 12.84 -5.88 -1.20
N GLU A 20 12.01 -6.40 -2.11
CA GLU A 20 12.46 -7.18 -3.27
C GLU A 20 13.28 -6.34 -4.26
N GLU A 21 12.83 -5.12 -4.58
CA GLU A 21 13.57 -4.21 -5.47
C GLU A 21 14.91 -3.76 -4.88
N ALA A 22 14.95 -3.54 -3.56
CA ALA A 22 16.16 -3.14 -2.86
C ALA A 22 17.11 -4.31 -2.60
N GLY A 23 16.65 -5.56 -2.75
CA GLY A 23 17.39 -6.77 -2.39
C GLY A 23 17.68 -6.85 -0.89
N LEU A 24 16.76 -6.37 -0.05
CA LEU A 24 16.91 -6.40 1.39
C LEU A 24 16.47 -7.74 1.96
N GLU A 25 17.22 -8.28 2.91
CA GLU A 25 16.80 -9.45 3.67
C GLU A 25 15.67 -9.05 4.64
N TYR A 26 14.56 -9.79 4.57
CA TYR A 26 13.40 -9.58 5.42
C TYR A 26 12.71 -10.87 5.83
N LYS A 27 12.00 -10.81 6.96
CA LYS A 27 11.16 -11.88 7.47
C LYS A 27 9.72 -11.40 7.56
N ILE A 28 8.78 -12.16 7.00
CA ILE A 28 7.35 -11.89 7.14
C ILE A 28 6.83 -12.44 8.47
N HIS A 29 6.13 -11.59 9.21
CA HIS A 29 5.27 -11.96 10.34
C HIS A 29 3.82 -11.72 9.91
N SER A 30 3.02 -12.77 9.79
CA SER A 30 1.64 -12.62 9.32
C SER A 30 0.76 -11.95 10.38
N VAL A 31 0.01 -10.93 9.97
CA VAL A 31 -1.01 -10.26 10.78
C VAL A 31 -2.36 -10.51 10.12
N ASN A 32 -3.08 -11.55 10.53
CA ASN A 32 -4.39 -11.85 9.98
C ASN A 32 -5.41 -10.81 10.45
N ILE A 33 -5.68 -9.84 9.57
CA ILE A 33 -6.53 -8.70 9.91
C ILE A 33 -8.01 -9.05 10.03
N GLY A 34 -8.46 -10.17 9.46
CA GLY A 34 -9.82 -10.70 9.65
C GLY A 34 -9.98 -11.35 11.01
N ALA A 35 -8.95 -12.07 11.47
CA ALA A 35 -8.90 -12.69 12.80
C ALA A 35 -8.61 -11.70 13.94
N GLY A 36 -8.24 -10.44 13.63
CA GLY A 36 -7.99 -9.40 14.63
C GLY A 36 -6.57 -9.38 15.20
N ASP A 37 -5.59 -9.99 14.53
CA ASP A 37 -4.19 -10.02 15.01
C ASP A 37 -3.59 -8.61 15.23
N GLN A 38 -4.07 -7.61 14.50
CA GLN A 38 -3.69 -6.20 14.61
C GLN A 38 -4.10 -5.54 15.94
N PHE A 39 -4.92 -6.20 16.75
CA PHE A 39 -5.33 -5.73 18.08
C PHE A 39 -4.55 -6.40 19.22
N LYS A 40 -3.64 -7.33 18.93
CA LYS A 40 -2.85 -7.98 19.97
C LYS A 40 -1.90 -6.98 20.62
N PRO A 41 -1.72 -7.01 21.96
CA PRO A 41 -0.87 -6.05 22.67
C PRO A 41 0.56 -5.96 22.10
N GLU A 42 1.15 -7.10 21.71
CA GLU A 42 2.48 -7.17 21.13
C GLU A 42 2.60 -6.44 19.78
N PHE A 43 1.53 -6.36 19.00
CA PHE A 43 1.50 -5.59 17.75
C PHE A 43 1.28 -4.09 18.02
N LEU A 44 0.36 -3.78 18.93
CA LEU A 44 0.02 -2.40 19.28
C LEU A 44 1.16 -1.66 20.00
N ALA A 45 2.05 -2.39 20.67
CA ALA A 45 3.24 -1.84 21.31
C ALA A 45 4.12 -1.00 20.36
N PHE A 46 4.10 -1.29 19.06
CA PHE A 46 4.87 -0.54 18.06
C PHE A 46 4.05 -0.02 16.87
N SER A 47 2.84 -0.53 16.64
CA SER A 47 1.89 -0.02 15.64
C SER A 47 0.55 0.34 16.31
N PRO A 48 0.48 1.48 17.02
CA PRO A 48 -0.67 1.84 17.84
C PRO A 48 -1.93 2.16 17.01
N ASN A 49 -1.78 2.40 15.70
CA ASN A 49 -2.88 2.61 14.76
C ASN A 49 -3.57 1.29 14.36
N ASN A 50 -3.26 0.14 15.01
CA ASN A 50 -3.88 -1.17 14.76
C ASN A 50 -3.94 -1.56 13.28
N ARG A 51 -2.94 -1.14 12.48
CA ARG A 51 -2.90 -1.35 11.04
C ARG A 51 -1.55 -1.89 10.61
N MET A 52 -1.60 -2.84 9.69
CA MET A 52 -0.46 -3.26 8.88
C MET A 52 -0.40 -2.41 7.59
N PRO A 53 0.77 -2.31 6.93
CA PRO A 53 2.06 -2.87 7.32
C PRO A 53 2.71 -2.09 8.48
N ALA A 54 3.61 -2.77 9.18
CA ALA A 54 4.58 -2.19 10.10
C ALA A 54 5.90 -2.97 9.98
N ILE A 55 7.02 -2.33 10.29
CA ILE A 55 8.33 -2.97 10.28
C ILE A 55 9.08 -2.78 11.60
N ILE A 56 10.02 -3.69 11.86
CA ILE A 56 11.10 -3.49 12.82
C ILE A 56 12.41 -3.65 12.04
N ASP A 57 13.20 -2.58 12.02
CA ASP A 57 14.56 -2.62 11.50
C ASP A 57 15.52 -3.02 12.61
N GLN A 58 16.01 -4.26 12.54
CA GLN A 58 16.92 -4.83 13.53
C GLN A 58 18.36 -4.26 13.41
N ASN A 59 18.67 -3.58 12.31
CA ASN A 59 20.01 -3.09 12.00
C ASN A 59 19.91 -1.65 11.44
N PRO A 60 19.51 -0.66 12.26
CA PRO A 60 19.43 0.72 11.82
C PRO A 60 20.82 1.25 11.43
N ALA A 61 20.86 2.23 10.54
CA ALA A 61 22.10 2.74 9.96
C ALA A 61 23.00 3.48 10.97
N ASP A 62 22.44 3.95 12.10
CA ASP A 62 23.15 4.60 13.19
C ASP A 62 23.79 3.62 14.19
N GLY A 63 23.55 2.31 14.03
CA GLY A 63 24.05 1.27 14.94
C GLY A 63 23.35 1.23 16.31
N GLY A 64 22.24 1.96 16.47
CA GLY A 64 21.44 1.97 17.69
C GLY A 64 20.52 0.77 17.85
N ASP A 65 19.63 0.86 18.83
CA ASP A 65 18.58 -0.14 19.09
C ASP A 65 17.58 -0.25 17.92
N PRO A 66 16.87 -1.39 17.77
CA PRO A 66 15.93 -1.59 16.67
C PRO A 66 14.90 -0.46 16.51
N ILE A 67 14.62 -0.07 15.27
CA ILE A 67 13.68 1.00 14.94
C ILE A 67 12.36 0.41 14.44
N THR A 68 11.25 0.79 15.07
CA THR A 68 9.90 0.41 14.64
C THR A 68 9.28 1.50 13.76
N VAL A 69 8.65 1.12 12.65
CA VAL A 69 7.96 2.08 11.75
C VAL A 69 6.61 1.52 11.30
N PHE A 70 5.54 2.29 11.50
CA PHE A 70 4.21 2.04 10.92
C PHE A 70 3.87 3.13 9.90
N GLU A 71 2.72 3.01 9.21
CA GLU A 71 2.34 3.79 8.02
C GLU A 71 3.17 3.48 6.78
N SER A 72 2.54 2.87 5.76
CA SER A 72 3.25 2.42 4.56
C SER A 72 4.05 3.51 3.82
N GLY A 73 3.59 4.77 3.84
CA GLY A 73 4.34 5.88 3.26
C GLY A 73 5.61 6.23 4.05
N ALA A 74 5.53 6.20 5.39
CA ALA A 74 6.68 6.44 6.26
C ALA A 74 7.69 5.28 6.18
N ILE A 75 7.22 4.04 6.10
CA ILE A 75 8.08 2.86 5.89
C ILE A 75 8.83 2.97 4.57
N LEU A 76 8.14 3.28 3.47
CA LEU A 76 8.78 3.47 2.16
C LEU A 76 9.84 4.58 2.19
N GLN A 77 9.53 5.72 2.81
CA GLN A 77 10.49 6.81 2.95
C GLN A 77 11.70 6.39 3.80
N TYR A 78 11.46 5.76 4.96
CA TYR A 78 12.51 5.29 5.86
C TYR A 78 13.47 4.31 5.16
N LEU A 79 12.93 3.30 4.46
CA LEU A 79 13.74 2.32 3.75
C LEU A 79 14.49 2.95 2.56
N ALA A 80 13.87 3.89 1.87
CA ALA A 80 14.52 4.63 0.78
C ALA A 80 15.70 5.47 1.29
N GLU A 81 15.52 6.18 2.40
CA GLU A 81 16.58 6.99 3.02
C GLU A 81 17.68 6.10 3.61
N LYS A 82 17.33 4.98 4.25
CA LYS A 82 18.30 3.99 4.75
C LYS A 82 19.18 3.41 3.65
N THR A 83 18.60 3.09 2.50
CA THR A 83 19.29 2.38 1.41
C THR A 83 19.89 3.30 0.36
N GLY A 84 19.46 4.57 0.31
CA GLY A 84 19.77 5.49 -0.79
C GLY A 84 19.13 5.09 -2.13
N LYS A 85 18.11 4.23 -2.13
CA LYS A 85 17.44 3.71 -3.33
C LYS A 85 16.02 4.27 -3.47
N PHE A 86 15.55 4.44 -4.72
CA PHE A 86 14.16 4.78 -5.07
C PHE A 86 13.62 6.13 -4.54
N LEU A 87 14.49 6.97 -3.97
CA LEU A 87 14.20 8.34 -3.58
C LEU A 87 15.43 9.22 -3.88
N PRO A 88 15.35 10.15 -4.84
CA PRO A 88 16.47 11.03 -5.16
C PRO A 88 16.77 12.01 -4.02
N THR A 89 18.00 12.53 -4.00
CA THR A 89 18.47 13.50 -2.99
C THR A 89 18.38 14.96 -3.46
N ASP A 90 18.37 15.21 -4.78
CA ASP A 90 18.10 16.55 -5.32
C ASP A 90 16.73 17.05 -4.85
N VAL A 91 16.67 18.31 -4.43
CA VAL A 91 15.48 18.93 -3.83
C VAL A 91 14.28 18.87 -4.77
N ARG A 92 14.46 19.11 -6.08
CA ARG A 92 13.36 19.18 -7.04
C ARG A 92 12.81 17.79 -7.36
N ALA A 93 13.70 16.82 -7.56
CA ALA A 93 13.33 15.44 -7.81
C ALA A 93 12.70 14.79 -6.55
N LYS A 94 13.30 14.99 -5.36
CA LYS A 94 12.77 14.48 -4.08
C LYS A 94 11.38 15.02 -3.82
N LYS A 95 11.21 16.34 -3.96
CA LYS A 95 9.91 17.00 -3.83
C LYS A 95 8.86 16.36 -4.73
N THR A 96 9.20 16.05 -5.98
CA THR A 96 8.26 15.42 -6.93
C THR A 96 7.84 14.02 -6.46
N VAL A 97 8.79 13.17 -6.06
CA VAL A 97 8.46 11.83 -5.53
C VAL A 97 7.56 11.94 -4.30
N MET A 98 7.89 12.85 -3.37
CA MET A 98 7.12 13.03 -2.14
C MET A 98 5.70 13.56 -2.42
N GLU A 99 5.51 14.49 -3.35
CA GLU A 99 4.17 14.95 -3.75
C GLU A 99 3.27 13.79 -4.17
N TRP A 100 3.80 12.86 -4.98
CA TRP A 100 3.03 11.72 -5.47
C TRP A 100 2.86 10.62 -4.42
N LEU A 101 3.83 10.43 -3.52
CA LEU A 101 3.68 9.55 -2.37
C LEU A 101 2.56 10.05 -1.44
N PHE A 102 2.54 11.35 -1.12
CA PHE A 102 1.48 11.93 -0.30
C PHE A 102 0.13 11.99 -1.02
N TRP A 103 0.11 12.24 -2.33
CA TRP A 103 -1.11 12.11 -3.15
C TRP A 103 -1.68 10.68 -3.08
N GLN A 104 -0.83 9.65 -3.09
CA GLN A 104 -1.27 8.27 -2.92
C GLN A 104 -1.87 8.05 -1.52
N MET A 105 -1.17 8.50 -0.47
CA MET A 105 -1.57 8.29 0.92
C MET A 105 -2.83 9.07 1.31
N GLY A 106 -3.05 10.27 0.74
CA GLY A 106 -4.21 11.12 1.02
C GLY A 106 -5.36 11.02 0.00
N GLY A 107 -5.11 10.42 -1.17
CA GLY A 107 -6.05 10.37 -2.30
C GLY A 107 -6.31 8.95 -2.77
N LEU A 108 -5.43 8.41 -3.62
CA LEU A 108 -5.64 7.12 -4.30
C LEU A 108 -5.99 5.98 -3.35
N GLY A 109 -5.19 5.77 -2.29
CA GLY A 109 -5.41 4.69 -1.34
C GLY A 109 -6.74 4.84 -0.58
N PRO A 110 -6.96 5.93 0.17
CA PRO A 110 -8.20 6.12 0.92
C PRO A 110 -9.46 6.04 0.05
N MET A 111 -9.49 6.69 -1.12
CA MET A 111 -10.68 6.72 -1.97
C MET A 111 -10.97 5.37 -2.64
N ALA A 112 -9.94 4.66 -3.11
CA ALA A 112 -10.11 3.29 -3.62
C ALA A 112 -10.52 2.32 -2.49
N GLY A 113 -10.07 2.56 -1.26
CA GLY A 113 -10.52 1.82 -0.07
C GLY A 113 -12.02 2.00 0.19
N GLN A 114 -12.55 3.22 0.06
CA GLN A 114 -13.99 3.47 0.16
C GLN A 114 -14.76 2.83 -1.00
N ASN A 115 -14.22 2.86 -2.22
CA ASN A 115 -14.80 2.14 -3.36
C ASN A 115 -14.91 0.64 -3.06
N HIS A 116 -13.83 -0.02 -2.61
CA HIS A 116 -13.88 -1.42 -2.21
C HIS A 116 -14.94 -1.68 -1.12
N HIS A 117 -15.03 -0.80 -0.13
CA HIS A 117 -16.03 -0.94 0.94
C HIS A 117 -17.46 -0.90 0.41
N PHE A 118 -17.88 0.19 -0.25
CA PHE A 118 -19.26 0.33 -0.70
C PHE A 118 -19.62 -0.61 -1.87
N SER A 119 -18.67 -0.91 -2.75
CA SER A 119 -18.91 -1.82 -3.89
C SER A 119 -18.92 -3.29 -3.46
N GLY A 120 -18.05 -3.70 -2.55
CA GLY A 120 -17.82 -5.13 -2.23
C GLY A 120 -18.20 -5.57 -0.81
N TYR A 121 -17.95 -4.76 0.21
CA TYR A 121 -18.02 -5.20 1.61
C TYR A 121 -19.25 -4.74 2.39
N ALA A 122 -19.82 -3.58 2.06
CA ALA A 122 -20.95 -3.01 2.77
C ALA A 122 -22.15 -3.98 2.73
N PRO A 123 -22.82 -4.21 3.89
CA PRO A 123 -23.94 -5.15 3.98
C PRO A 123 -25.16 -4.69 3.17
N GLU A 124 -25.30 -3.38 2.99
CA GLU A 124 -26.34 -2.75 2.19
C GLU A 124 -25.72 -2.02 1.00
N LYS A 125 -26.38 -2.11 -0.16
CA LYS A 125 -25.99 -1.34 -1.34
C LYS A 125 -26.55 0.07 -1.23
N ILE A 126 -25.64 1.05 -1.23
CA ILE A 126 -25.96 2.48 -1.17
C ILE A 126 -25.57 3.10 -2.50
N PRO A 127 -26.49 3.24 -3.48
CA PRO A 127 -26.14 3.66 -4.85
C PRO A 127 -25.36 4.97 -4.90
N TYR A 128 -25.76 5.97 -4.11
CA TYR A 128 -25.06 7.25 -4.05
C TYR A 128 -23.59 7.10 -3.62
N ALA A 129 -23.32 6.32 -2.58
CA ALA A 129 -21.95 6.11 -2.08
C ALA A 129 -21.10 5.34 -3.09
N ILE A 130 -21.67 4.28 -3.69
CA ILE A 130 -21.00 3.51 -4.75
C ILE A 130 -20.63 4.44 -5.91
N THR A 131 -21.60 5.17 -6.48
CA THR A 131 -21.34 6.10 -7.58
C THR A 131 -20.30 7.16 -7.22
N ARG A 132 -20.39 7.73 -6.01
CA ARG A 132 -19.42 8.74 -5.54
C ARG A 132 -18.00 8.19 -5.54
N TYR A 133 -17.75 7.03 -4.96
CA TYR A 133 -16.40 6.49 -4.83
C TYR A 133 -15.88 5.83 -6.10
N VAL A 134 -16.74 5.23 -6.93
CA VAL A 134 -16.37 4.78 -8.28
C VAL A 134 -15.92 5.97 -9.14
N ASN A 135 -16.67 7.09 -9.11
CA ASN A 135 -16.32 8.29 -9.88
C ASN A 135 -15.04 8.96 -9.36
N GLU A 136 -14.84 9.00 -8.04
CA GLU A 136 -13.59 9.56 -7.48
C GLU A 136 -12.38 8.67 -7.79
N THR A 137 -12.51 7.34 -7.73
CA THR A 137 -11.46 6.43 -8.21
C THR A 137 -11.16 6.68 -9.69
N ASN A 138 -12.19 6.81 -10.53
CA ASN A 138 -12.03 7.11 -11.95
C ASN A 138 -11.27 8.43 -12.18
N ARG A 139 -11.61 9.49 -11.45
CA ARG A 139 -10.92 10.79 -11.50
C ARG A 139 -9.45 10.65 -11.12
N LEU A 140 -9.14 9.89 -10.07
CA LEU A 140 -7.76 9.64 -9.62
C LEU A 140 -6.94 8.85 -10.65
N TYR A 141 -7.58 7.88 -11.33
CA TYR A 141 -6.98 7.18 -12.47
C TYR A 141 -6.69 8.15 -13.62
N GLY A 142 -7.63 9.05 -13.92
CA GLY A 142 -7.44 10.11 -14.92
C GLY A 142 -6.28 11.06 -14.59
N VAL A 143 -6.13 11.45 -13.33
CA VAL A 143 -4.99 12.26 -12.84
C VAL A 143 -3.67 11.52 -13.06
N LEU A 144 -3.59 10.25 -12.66
CA LEU A 144 -2.38 9.44 -12.79
C LEU A 144 -2.05 9.17 -14.26
N ASN A 145 -3.05 8.86 -15.09
CA ASN A 145 -2.89 8.68 -16.53
C ASN A 145 -2.33 9.94 -17.22
N LYS A 146 -2.84 11.13 -16.85
CA LYS A 146 -2.31 12.40 -17.36
C LYS A 146 -0.89 12.65 -16.87
N ARG A 147 -0.59 12.31 -15.62
CA ARG A 147 0.76 12.46 -15.07
C ARG A 147 1.78 11.60 -15.84
N LEU A 148 1.40 10.39 -16.20
CA LEU A 148 2.22 9.42 -16.92
C LEU A 148 2.37 9.73 -18.42
N ASP A 149 1.76 10.80 -18.91
CA ASP A 149 1.98 11.26 -20.28
C ASP A 149 3.44 11.71 -20.49
N GLY A 150 4.10 11.08 -21.47
CA GLY A 150 5.53 11.28 -21.75
C GLY A 150 6.49 10.87 -20.63
N ARG A 151 6.06 10.07 -19.63
CA ARG A 151 6.92 9.61 -18.52
C ARG A 151 6.90 8.10 -18.35
N THR A 152 8.06 7.53 -18.09
CA THR A 152 8.16 6.08 -17.81
C THR A 152 7.51 5.72 -16.47
N PHE A 153 7.76 6.54 -15.45
CA PHE A 153 7.27 6.40 -14.08
C PHE A 153 6.66 7.71 -13.55
N ILE A 154 6.04 7.67 -12.38
CA ILE A 154 5.26 8.79 -11.84
C ILE A 154 6.13 10.04 -11.65
N ALA A 155 7.36 9.88 -11.18
CA ALA A 155 8.26 10.99 -10.89
C ALA A 155 9.12 11.44 -12.10
N GLY A 156 9.16 10.65 -13.18
CA GLY A 156 10.06 10.87 -14.32
C GLY A 156 10.43 9.55 -14.98
N ASP A 157 11.72 9.36 -15.27
CA ASP A 157 12.21 8.14 -15.92
C ASP A 157 12.71 7.06 -14.96
N ASP A 158 12.91 7.42 -13.69
CA ASP A 158 13.35 6.49 -12.65
C ASP A 158 12.17 5.97 -11.81
N TYR A 159 12.20 4.68 -11.53
CA TYR A 159 11.23 4.02 -10.64
C TYR A 159 11.44 4.47 -9.20
N SER A 160 10.36 4.81 -8.50
CA SER A 160 10.43 5.43 -7.17
C SER A 160 9.45 4.83 -6.18
N ILE A 161 9.59 5.21 -4.91
CA ILE A 161 8.63 4.86 -3.86
C ILE A 161 7.20 5.39 -4.15
N ALA A 162 7.04 6.42 -4.99
CA ALA A 162 5.71 6.87 -5.40
C ALA A 162 5.01 5.83 -6.29
N ASP A 163 5.77 5.16 -7.16
CA ASP A 163 5.26 4.10 -8.02
C ASP A 163 4.90 2.85 -7.20
N MET A 164 5.79 2.43 -6.29
CA MET A 164 5.56 1.32 -5.37
C MET A 164 4.33 1.56 -4.48
N ALA A 165 4.08 2.81 -4.09
CA ALA A 165 2.91 3.17 -3.31
C ALA A 165 1.61 3.09 -4.12
N CYS A 166 1.63 3.47 -5.40
CA CYS A 166 0.44 3.51 -6.24
C CYS A 166 0.08 2.15 -6.84
N TYR A 167 1.07 1.38 -7.31
CA TYR A 167 0.86 0.17 -8.11
C TYR A 167 -0.07 -0.85 -7.46
N PRO A 168 0.12 -1.24 -6.18
CA PRO A 168 -0.76 -2.22 -5.54
C PRO A 168 -2.23 -1.80 -5.47
N TRP A 169 -2.51 -0.49 -5.47
CA TRP A 169 -3.88 0.03 -5.50
C TRP A 169 -4.50 -0.01 -6.89
N ILE A 170 -3.71 -0.05 -7.96
CA ILE A 170 -4.20 -0.20 -9.34
C ILE A 170 -4.46 -1.67 -9.72
N VAL A 171 -3.78 -2.63 -9.07
CA VAL A 171 -3.95 -4.07 -9.35
C VAL A 171 -5.40 -4.53 -9.25
N SER A 172 -6.18 -3.97 -8.33
CA SER A 172 -7.60 -4.31 -8.15
C SER A 172 -8.57 -3.45 -8.99
N HIS A 173 -8.12 -2.87 -10.11
CA HIS A 173 -8.91 -1.94 -10.94
C HIS A 173 -10.30 -2.48 -11.35
N GLU A 174 -10.40 -3.77 -11.69
CA GLU A 174 -11.69 -4.39 -12.05
C GLU A 174 -12.68 -4.37 -10.87
N LYS A 175 -12.21 -4.70 -9.66
CA LYS A 175 -13.01 -4.63 -8.42
C LYS A 175 -13.39 -3.20 -8.05
N GLN A 176 -12.66 -2.22 -8.59
CA GLN A 176 -12.93 -0.80 -8.45
C GLN A 176 -13.84 -0.26 -9.56
N GLN A 177 -14.34 -1.13 -10.46
CA GLN A 177 -15.17 -0.78 -11.61
C GLN A 177 -14.47 0.19 -12.57
N GLN A 178 -13.16 0.01 -12.75
CA GLN A 178 -12.35 0.78 -13.69
C GLN A 178 -11.88 -0.09 -14.84
N ASP A 179 -11.93 0.43 -16.06
CA ASP A 179 -11.34 -0.19 -17.24
C ASP A 179 -10.04 0.55 -17.60
N LEU A 180 -8.90 -0.14 -17.50
CA LEU A 180 -7.59 0.43 -17.81
C LEU A 180 -7.44 0.81 -19.30
N ASN A 181 -8.26 0.27 -20.20
CA ASN A 181 -8.24 0.68 -21.61
C ASN A 181 -8.65 2.15 -21.81
N ASN A 182 -9.39 2.74 -20.86
CA ASN A 182 -9.70 4.18 -20.86
C ASN A 182 -8.51 5.06 -20.42
N PHE A 183 -7.42 4.45 -19.95
CA PHE A 183 -6.25 5.13 -19.37
C PHE A 183 -4.95 4.57 -19.97
N PRO A 184 -4.64 4.85 -21.24
CA PRO A 184 -3.54 4.18 -21.95
C PRO A 184 -2.15 4.36 -21.32
N ASN A 185 -1.85 5.53 -20.76
CA ASN A 185 -0.56 5.77 -20.09
C ASN A 185 -0.49 5.03 -18.75
N LEU A 186 -1.60 4.97 -18.02
CA LEU A 186 -1.70 4.19 -16.78
C LEU A 186 -1.58 2.69 -17.07
N LYS A 187 -2.24 2.20 -18.12
CA LYS A 187 -2.16 0.80 -18.55
C LYS A 187 -0.72 0.40 -18.88
N ARG A 188 -0.02 1.19 -19.70
CA ARG A 188 1.41 0.98 -20.00
C ARG A 188 2.25 0.90 -18.73
N TRP A 189 2.11 1.88 -17.85
CA TRP A 189 2.85 1.92 -16.59
C TRP A 189 2.55 0.71 -15.70
N PHE A 190 1.29 0.29 -15.65
CA PHE A 190 0.84 -0.87 -14.89
C PHE A 190 1.49 -2.17 -15.40
N GLU A 191 1.42 -2.40 -16.71
CA GLU A 191 2.02 -3.57 -17.36
C GLU A 191 3.54 -3.59 -17.20
N ASN A 192 4.19 -2.43 -17.31
CA ASN A 192 5.62 -2.29 -17.09
C ASN A 192 6.03 -2.69 -15.67
N ILE A 193 5.30 -2.26 -14.63
CA ILE A 193 5.61 -2.63 -13.24
C ILE A 193 5.27 -4.09 -12.97
N GLN A 194 4.15 -4.59 -13.52
CA GLN A 194 3.73 -5.99 -13.38
C GLN A 194 4.80 -6.96 -13.88
N ALA A 195 5.46 -6.64 -14.98
CA ALA A 195 6.49 -7.48 -15.59
C ALA A 195 7.83 -7.50 -14.82
N ARG A 196 8.02 -6.66 -13.80
CA ARG A 196 9.29 -6.58 -13.08
C ARG A 196 9.52 -7.85 -12.24
N PRO A 197 10.72 -8.45 -12.25
CA PRO A 197 11.02 -9.65 -11.45
C PRO A 197 10.73 -9.47 -9.96
N ALA A 198 11.08 -8.30 -9.41
CA ALA A 198 10.82 -7.97 -8.01
C ALA A 198 9.31 -7.82 -7.70
N THR A 199 8.50 -7.34 -8.67
CA THR A 199 7.03 -7.34 -8.52
C THR A 199 6.49 -8.75 -8.43
N ILE A 200 6.94 -9.65 -9.29
CA ILE A 200 6.52 -11.06 -9.27
C ILE A 200 6.91 -11.71 -7.94
N ALA A 201 8.14 -11.50 -7.47
CA ALA A 201 8.61 -12.00 -6.18
C ALA A 201 7.79 -11.42 -5.00
N ALA A 202 7.52 -10.11 -5.00
CA ALA A 202 6.79 -9.41 -3.94
C ALA A 202 5.34 -9.88 -3.78
N TYR A 203 4.70 -10.31 -4.88
CA TYR A 203 3.36 -10.90 -4.85
C TYR A 203 3.40 -12.37 -4.42
N LYS A 204 4.43 -13.12 -4.87
CA LYS A 204 4.66 -14.50 -4.43
C LYS A 204 4.89 -14.60 -2.92
N ALA A 205 5.55 -13.62 -2.31
CA ALA A 205 5.78 -13.57 -0.86
C ALA A 205 4.48 -13.55 -0.02
N GLY A 206 3.37 -13.10 -0.60
CA GLY A 206 2.05 -13.08 0.04
C GLY A 206 1.15 -14.26 -0.30
N GLU A 207 1.55 -15.12 -1.24
CA GLU A 207 0.75 -16.28 -1.66
C GLU A 207 0.54 -17.26 -0.51
N GLY A 208 -0.66 -17.83 -0.42
CA GLY A 208 -1.02 -18.81 0.62
C GLY A 208 -1.34 -18.23 2.00
N LEU A 209 -1.02 -16.96 2.28
CA LEU A 209 -1.35 -16.33 3.58
C LEU A 209 -2.85 -16.04 3.72
N ARG A 210 -3.54 -15.76 2.61
CA ARG A 210 -4.99 -15.55 2.60
C ARG A 210 -5.69 -16.73 1.94
N SER A 211 -6.63 -17.33 2.66
CA SER A 211 -7.55 -18.34 2.13
C SER A 211 -8.94 -17.75 1.94
N GLY A 212 -9.42 -17.70 0.70
CA GLY A 212 -10.82 -17.39 0.39
C GLY A 212 -11.26 -15.93 0.57
N GLU A 213 -12.57 -15.75 0.46
CA GLU A 213 -13.24 -14.48 0.70
C GLU A 213 -13.37 -14.20 2.20
N MET A 214 -13.59 -12.92 2.53
CA MET A 214 -13.71 -12.45 3.91
C MET A 214 -15.08 -12.83 4.47
N SER A 215 -15.12 -13.49 5.63
CA SER A 215 -16.36 -13.86 6.32
C SER A 215 -17.10 -12.63 6.89
N GLU A 216 -18.36 -12.80 7.29
CA GLU A 216 -19.11 -11.71 7.96
C GLU A 216 -18.49 -11.35 9.31
N GLU A 217 -17.91 -12.32 10.02
CA GLU A 217 -17.15 -12.12 11.25
C GLU A 217 -15.91 -11.26 11.01
N ASP A 218 -15.13 -11.57 9.97
CA ASP A 218 -13.95 -10.78 9.58
C ASP A 218 -14.34 -9.32 9.24
N LYS A 219 -15.46 -9.13 8.53
CA LYS A 219 -15.97 -7.79 8.19
C LYS A 219 -16.33 -6.99 9.44
N LYS A 220 -16.96 -7.62 10.44
CA LYS A 220 -17.29 -6.96 11.72
C LYS A 220 -16.03 -6.49 12.44
N VAL A 221 -15.00 -7.33 12.47
CA VAL A 221 -13.69 -6.98 13.06
C VAL A 221 -13.05 -5.79 12.34
N LEU A 222 -13.11 -5.78 11.00
CA LEU A 222 -12.45 -4.75 10.18
C LEU A 222 -13.19 -3.41 10.12
N PHE A 223 -14.52 -3.43 10.01
CA PHE A 223 -15.33 -2.22 9.74
C PHE A 223 -16.12 -1.71 10.95
N GLY A 224 -16.19 -2.48 12.04
CA GLY A 224 -16.88 -2.09 13.29
C GLY A 224 -16.01 -1.30 14.28
N GLN A 225 -14.84 -0.85 13.87
CA GLN A 225 -13.86 -0.22 14.77
C GLN A 225 -14.25 1.20 15.17
N THR A 226 -13.95 1.56 16.42
CA THR A 226 -14.16 2.91 16.97
C THR A 226 -12.98 3.28 17.86
N ALA A 227 -13.02 4.45 18.50
CA ALA A 227 -12.02 4.82 19.52
C ALA A 227 -11.87 3.78 20.65
N ARG A 228 -12.89 2.94 20.91
CA ARG A 228 -12.76 1.83 21.88
C ARG A 228 -11.74 0.77 21.44
N SER A 229 -11.59 0.56 20.13
CA SER A 229 -10.62 -0.38 19.56
C SER A 229 -9.17 0.05 19.79
N THR A 230 -8.91 1.32 20.11
CA THR A 230 -7.57 1.84 20.41
C THR A 230 -7.27 1.90 21.92
N GLN A 231 -8.27 1.71 22.78
CA GLN A 231 -8.15 1.84 24.24
C GLN A 231 -7.81 0.53 24.97
N ASN A 232 -7.95 -0.63 24.32
CA ASN A 232 -7.57 -1.92 24.90
C ASN A 232 -6.06 -2.22 24.74
N THR A 233 -5.23 -1.17 24.75
CA THR A 233 -3.76 -1.24 24.67
C THR A 233 -3.14 -1.46 26.03
#